data_AF-A0A858BTK9-F1
#
_entry.id   AF-A0A858BTK9-F1
#
_cell.length_a   1.000
_cell.length_b   1.000
_cell.length_c   1.000
_cell.angle_alpha   90.00
_cell.angle_beta   90.00
_cell.angle_gamma   90.00
#
_symmetry.space_group_name_H-M   'P 1'
#
loop_
_entity.id
_entity.type
_entity.pdbx_description
1 polymer ?
#
loop_
_entity_poly.entity_id
_entity_poly.type
_entity_poly.pdbx_seq_one_letter_code
_entity_poly.pdbx_strand_id
1 'polypeptide(L)'
;MNSVLTINSIVPDVHFTGLEREAVILSGDNSGRLKNGHMVRDVTGTVYNYNFEVIPKIENLTAYDELYELITAPVDSYPVSVPFGQGYLDFDAYVSSASDGLQLINGIKKLWTELSFTATAIEPQRYYGENWTIGQGTDNGVFTIDGTSFNASVTKLQRSGEVLETGQTGRLKSGRASREIIGTIYSYSMEIEQKMENIEEYDRLYYALTSPVNSHEISVPYGQGTLTFQAYITKAHDKLPYLGKYRRWEGLSIDFMAMSPARR
;
A
#
# COMPACT_ATOMS: atom_id res chain seq x y z
N MET A 1 -3.95 16.29 20.63
CA MET A 1 -5.20 15.57 20.27
C MET A 1 -4.81 14.48 19.30
N ASN A 2 -5.29 13.25 19.52
CA ASN A 2 -5.13 12.19 18.50
C ASN A 2 -6.27 12.37 17.49
N SER A 3 -5.96 12.90 16.31
CA SER A 3 -6.93 13.04 15.22
C SER A 3 -6.61 12.03 14.12
N VAL A 4 -7.64 11.52 13.43
CA VAL A 4 -7.47 10.68 12.23
C VAL A 4 -7.10 11.52 11.02
N LEU A 5 -7.56 12.77 10.98
CA LEU A 5 -7.30 13.70 9.90
C LEU A 5 -7.22 15.12 10.46
N THR A 6 -6.17 15.83 10.07
CA THR A 6 -6.20 17.29 9.97
C THR A 6 -6.12 17.64 8.50
N ILE A 7 -7.05 18.44 7.99
CA ILE A 7 -7.07 18.89 6.60
C ILE A 7 -7.23 20.39 6.57
N ASN A 8 -6.34 21.09 5.88
CA ASN A 8 -6.32 22.56 5.83
C ASN A 8 -6.32 23.22 7.23
N SER A 9 -5.53 22.67 8.16
CA SER A 9 -5.50 23.07 9.59
C SER A 9 -6.81 22.86 10.38
N ILE A 10 -7.81 22.17 9.81
CA ILE A 10 -9.08 21.85 10.45
C ILE A 10 -9.06 20.39 10.92
N VAL A 11 -9.54 20.14 12.14
CA VAL A 11 -9.83 18.80 12.65
C VAL A 11 -11.34 18.59 12.58
N PRO A 12 -11.85 17.77 11.62
CA PRO A 12 -13.28 17.58 11.46
C PRO A 12 -13.91 16.89 12.69
N ASP A 13 -15.02 17.43 13.19
CA ASP A 13 -15.73 16.87 14.35
C ASP A 13 -16.70 15.75 13.93
N VAL A 14 -16.15 14.69 13.34
CA VAL A 14 -16.87 13.54 12.78
C VAL A 14 -16.38 12.22 13.41
N HIS A 15 -17.06 11.11 13.12
CA HIS A 15 -16.60 9.80 13.56
C HIS A 15 -15.95 9.05 12.39
N PHE A 16 -14.67 8.75 12.50
CA PHE A 16 -13.95 7.91 11.55
C PHE A 16 -14.17 6.45 11.92
N THR A 17 -14.69 5.66 10.98
CA THR A 17 -14.90 4.21 11.15
C THR A 17 -13.77 3.38 10.55
N GLY A 18 -12.96 3.98 9.68
CA GLY A 18 -11.84 3.32 9.04
C GLY A 18 -10.87 4.32 8.41
N LEU A 19 -9.61 3.92 8.40
CA LEU A 19 -8.53 4.56 7.66
C LEU A 19 -7.73 3.46 6.97
N GLU A 20 -7.51 3.57 5.68
CA GLU A 20 -6.61 2.69 4.92
C GLU A 20 -5.52 3.54 4.30
N ARG A 21 -4.26 3.08 4.38
CA ARG A 21 -3.16 3.67 3.62
C ARG A 21 -2.67 2.70 2.57
N GLU A 22 -2.37 3.21 1.40
CA GLU A 22 -1.78 2.48 0.28
C GLU A 22 -0.49 3.16 -0.16
N ALA A 23 0.60 2.40 -0.20
CA ALA A 23 1.86 2.85 -0.75
C ALA A 23 1.95 2.48 -2.23
N VAL A 24 2.26 3.48 -3.06
CA VAL A 24 2.51 3.29 -4.50
C VAL A 24 3.94 3.72 -4.81
N ILE A 25 4.75 2.78 -5.28
CA ILE A 25 6.15 3.03 -5.69
C ILE A 25 6.14 3.50 -7.14
N LEU A 26 6.36 4.79 -7.34
CA LEU A 26 6.35 5.44 -8.64
C LEU A 26 7.57 5.04 -9.45
N SER A 27 7.36 4.88 -10.76
CA SER A 27 8.45 4.63 -11.70
C SER A 27 8.23 5.39 -13.00
N GLY A 28 9.30 5.92 -13.56
CA GLY A 28 9.30 6.67 -14.82
C GLY A 28 9.23 5.80 -16.06
N ASP A 29 9.17 6.46 -17.21
CA ASP A 29 8.94 5.88 -18.53
C ASP A 29 10.03 4.89 -18.99
N ASN A 30 11.22 4.91 -18.38
CA ASN A 30 12.29 3.96 -18.71
C ASN A 30 12.11 2.59 -18.05
N SER A 31 11.00 2.38 -17.34
CA SER A 31 10.65 1.10 -16.73
C SER A 31 10.11 0.12 -17.76
N GLY A 32 10.53 -1.14 -17.69
CA GLY A 32 10.04 -2.17 -18.61
C GLY A 32 10.76 -3.49 -18.48
N ARG A 33 10.16 -4.53 -19.06
CA ARG A 33 10.74 -5.87 -19.08
C ARG A 33 11.56 -6.09 -20.34
N LEU A 34 12.84 -6.44 -20.16
CA LEU A 34 13.75 -6.78 -21.25
C LEU A 34 13.36 -8.11 -21.90
N LYS A 35 13.90 -8.38 -23.10
CA LYS A 35 13.66 -9.64 -23.84
C LYS A 35 14.10 -10.90 -23.08
N ASN A 36 15.04 -10.79 -22.16
CA ASN A 36 15.48 -11.90 -21.30
C ASN A 36 14.59 -12.07 -20.04
N GLY A 37 13.49 -11.33 -19.95
CA GLY A 37 12.54 -11.36 -18.85
C GLY A 37 12.93 -10.51 -17.63
N HIS A 38 14.12 -9.90 -17.63
CA HIS A 38 14.58 -9.04 -16.54
C HIS A 38 13.77 -7.73 -16.50
N MET A 39 13.22 -7.39 -15.33
CA MET A 39 12.55 -6.11 -15.09
C MET A 39 13.57 -5.01 -14.85
N VAL A 40 13.49 -3.93 -15.61
CA VAL A 40 14.21 -2.68 -15.35
C VAL A 40 13.21 -1.69 -14.78
N ARG A 41 13.55 -1.06 -13.66
CA ARG A 41 12.72 -0.03 -13.03
C ARG A 41 13.47 1.30 -13.02
N ASP A 42 12.74 2.37 -13.24
CA ASP A 42 13.18 3.75 -13.13
C ASP A 42 12.46 4.39 -11.93
N VAL A 43 12.76 3.91 -10.72
CA VAL A 43 12.03 4.29 -9.51
C VAL A 43 12.28 5.76 -9.17
N THR A 44 11.22 6.52 -8.93
CA THR A 44 11.31 7.95 -8.59
C THR A 44 11.08 8.21 -7.10
N GLY A 45 10.13 7.48 -6.50
CA GLY A 45 9.74 7.69 -5.11
C GLY A 45 8.55 6.83 -4.70
N THR A 46 8.10 7.00 -3.46
CA THR A 46 6.90 6.36 -2.93
C THR A 46 5.91 7.43 -2.53
N VAL A 47 4.65 7.27 -2.97
CA VAL A 47 3.52 8.05 -2.49
C VAL A 47 2.66 7.22 -1.55
N TYR A 48 2.08 7.85 -0.53
CA TYR A 48 1.11 7.24 0.38
C TYR A 48 -0.26 7.88 0.20
N ASN A 49 -1.20 7.10 -0.32
CA ASN A 49 -2.60 7.51 -0.48
C ASN A 49 -3.41 7.02 0.71
N TYR A 50 -4.45 7.78 1.06
CA TYR A 50 -5.29 7.46 2.21
C TYR A 50 -6.76 7.43 1.82
N ASN A 51 -7.44 6.34 2.17
CA ASN A 51 -8.89 6.23 2.08
C ASN A 51 -9.50 6.33 3.48
N PHE A 52 -10.51 7.19 3.61
CA PHE A 52 -11.19 7.45 4.87
C PHE A 52 -12.63 6.95 4.80
N GLU A 53 -13.12 6.39 5.90
CA GLU A 53 -14.53 6.06 6.10
C GLU A 53 -15.05 6.85 7.29
N VAL A 54 -16.14 7.59 7.07
CA VAL A 54 -16.66 8.60 8.00
C VAL A 54 -18.18 8.49 8.14
N ILE A 55 -18.65 8.57 9.38
CA ILE A 55 -20.06 8.73 9.72
C ILE A 55 -20.27 10.03 10.52
N PRO A 56 -21.46 10.66 10.44
CA PRO A 56 -21.75 11.86 11.20
C PRO A 56 -21.82 11.57 12.70
N LYS A 57 -21.46 12.56 13.52
CA LYS A 57 -21.81 12.57 14.94
C LYS A 57 -23.23 13.09 15.10
N ILE A 58 -24.08 12.35 15.81
CA ILE A 58 -25.51 12.69 15.98
C ILE A 58 -25.67 14.07 16.64
N GLU A 59 -24.75 14.41 17.55
CA GLU A 59 -24.66 15.68 18.25
C GLU A 59 -24.14 16.84 17.39
N ASN A 60 -23.51 16.58 16.24
CA ASN A 60 -22.93 17.58 15.35
C ASN A 60 -23.00 17.15 13.88
N LEU A 61 -24.22 17.10 13.34
CA LEU A 61 -24.45 16.75 11.92
C LEU A 61 -23.82 17.76 10.96
N THR A 62 -23.76 19.04 11.34
CA THR A 62 -23.20 20.11 10.50
C THR A 62 -21.72 19.89 10.18
N ALA A 63 -20.93 19.34 11.13
CA ALA A 63 -19.52 19.05 10.88
C ALA A 63 -19.29 18.02 9.76
N TYR A 64 -20.25 17.12 9.55
CA TYR A 64 -20.20 16.16 8.43
C TYR A 64 -20.43 16.87 7.09
N ASP A 65 -21.45 17.74 7.03
CA ASP A 65 -21.73 18.55 5.83
C ASP A 65 -20.55 19.49 5.51
N GLU A 66 -19.98 20.15 6.53
CA GLU A 66 -18.80 21.02 6.38
C GLU A 66 -17.58 20.26 5.86
N LEU A 67 -17.36 19.03 6.34
CA LEU A 67 -16.29 18.17 5.82
C LEU A 67 -16.53 17.83 4.36
N TYR A 68 -17.76 17.46 3.98
CA TYR A 68 -18.10 17.14 2.60
C TYR A 68 -17.84 18.32 1.66
N GLU A 69 -18.32 19.51 2.02
CA GLU A 69 -18.09 20.75 1.25
C GLU A 69 -16.58 21.08 1.16
N LEU A 70 -15.83 20.89 2.26
CA LEU A 70 -14.38 21.11 2.26
C LEU A 70 -13.67 20.16 1.28
N ILE A 71 -13.90 18.84 1.37
CA ILE A 71 -13.16 17.87 0.54
C ILE A 71 -13.57 17.88 -0.93
N THR A 72 -14.74 18.43 -1.26
CA THR A 72 -15.24 18.55 -2.64
C THR A 72 -14.99 19.92 -3.26
N ALA A 73 -14.45 20.89 -2.50
CA ALA A 73 -14.16 22.20 -3.04
C ALA A 73 -13.08 22.14 -4.14
N PRO A 74 -13.20 22.95 -5.22
CA PRO A 74 -12.35 22.89 -6.39
C PRO A 74 -11.00 23.60 -6.14
N VAL A 75 -10.16 22.99 -5.32
CA VAL A 75 -8.78 23.43 -5.06
C VAL A 75 -7.78 22.42 -5.63
N ASP A 76 -6.53 22.86 -5.82
CA ASP A 76 -5.46 22.02 -6.33
C ASP A 76 -5.05 20.93 -5.31
N SER A 77 -4.86 21.32 -4.06
CA SER A 77 -4.53 20.42 -2.95
C SER A 77 -4.83 21.04 -1.59
N TYR A 78 -4.82 20.20 -0.56
CA TYR A 78 -4.89 20.56 0.85
C TYR A 78 -3.66 20.05 1.59
N PRO A 79 -3.10 20.81 2.55
CA PRO A 79 -2.20 20.23 3.52
C PRO A 79 -3.00 19.29 4.42
N VAL A 80 -2.55 18.04 4.52
CA VAL A 80 -3.13 17.01 5.36
C VAL A 80 -2.12 16.49 6.37
N SER A 81 -2.60 16.13 7.56
CA SER A 81 -1.86 15.41 8.59
C SER A 81 -2.63 14.16 8.98
N VAL A 82 -2.02 13.01 8.79
CA VAL A 82 -2.66 11.69 8.94
C VAL A 82 -1.78 10.73 9.73
N PRO A 83 -2.35 9.73 10.42
CA PRO A 83 -1.59 8.68 11.07
C PRO A 83 -0.59 7.98 10.13
N PHE A 84 0.65 7.82 10.57
CA PHE A 84 1.66 7.04 9.87
C PHE A 84 2.61 6.36 10.86
N GLY A 85 2.63 5.02 10.87
CA GLY A 85 3.27 4.26 11.94
C GLY A 85 2.71 4.69 13.30
N GLN A 86 3.59 5.00 14.27
CA GLN A 86 3.22 5.61 15.57
C GLN A 86 3.21 7.16 15.57
N GLY A 87 3.43 7.80 14.43
CA GLY A 87 3.47 9.25 14.29
C GLY A 87 2.35 9.79 13.40
N TYR A 88 2.66 10.91 12.74
CA TYR A 88 1.87 11.53 11.70
C TYR A 88 2.74 11.75 10.46
N LEU A 89 2.10 11.78 9.30
CA LEU A 89 2.69 12.17 8.03
C LEU A 89 1.95 13.41 7.55
N ASP A 90 2.71 14.48 7.32
CA ASP A 90 2.21 15.75 6.81
C ASP A 90 2.59 15.87 5.32
N PHE A 91 1.63 16.15 4.46
CA PHE A 91 1.85 16.30 3.01
C PHE A 91 0.70 17.04 2.36
N ASP A 92 0.91 17.50 1.11
CA ASP A 92 -0.17 18.05 0.30
C ASP A 92 -0.88 16.94 -0.49
N ALA A 93 -2.21 16.94 -0.44
CA ALA A 93 -3.05 15.95 -1.09
C ALA A 93 -4.22 16.58 -1.82
N TYR A 94 -4.59 16.02 -2.97
CA TYR A 94 -5.87 16.31 -3.61
C TYR A 94 -6.88 15.22 -3.27
N VAL A 95 -8.17 15.55 -3.31
CA VAL A 95 -9.24 14.58 -3.09
C VAL A 95 -9.63 13.97 -4.43
N SER A 96 -9.28 12.70 -4.64
CA SER A 96 -9.49 12.00 -5.93
C SER A 96 -10.87 11.36 -6.04
N SER A 97 -11.54 11.13 -4.91
CA SER A 97 -12.92 10.66 -4.84
C SER A 97 -13.55 11.10 -3.52
N ALA A 98 -14.86 11.35 -3.54
CA ALA A 98 -15.69 11.54 -2.36
C ALA A 98 -17.12 11.08 -2.68
N SER A 99 -17.70 10.23 -1.85
CA SER A 99 -19.06 9.73 -2.02
C SER A 99 -19.69 9.41 -0.68
N ASP A 100 -20.95 9.79 -0.51
CA ASP A 100 -21.77 9.48 0.65
C ASP A 100 -23.19 9.02 0.23
N GLY A 101 -23.99 8.62 1.21
CA GLY A 101 -25.34 8.12 1.00
C GLY A 101 -26.36 8.76 1.94
N LEU A 102 -27.54 9.08 1.40
CA LEU A 102 -28.67 9.54 2.21
C LEU A 102 -29.32 8.34 2.91
N GLN A 103 -29.18 8.27 4.23
CA GLN A 103 -29.73 7.18 5.03
C GLN A 103 -31.16 7.44 5.49
N LEU A 104 -31.50 8.69 5.83
CA LEU A 104 -32.82 9.02 6.38
C LEU A 104 -33.33 10.36 5.86
N ILE A 105 -34.61 10.37 5.49
CA ILE A 105 -35.42 11.58 5.35
C ILE A 105 -36.52 11.53 6.40
N ASN A 106 -36.53 12.50 7.31
CA ASN A 106 -37.60 12.65 8.30
C ASN A 106 -38.07 14.11 8.34
N GLY A 107 -39.18 14.39 7.64
CA GLY A 107 -39.66 15.74 7.41
C GLY A 107 -38.62 16.57 6.66
N ILE A 108 -38.13 17.64 7.28
CA ILE A 108 -37.06 18.50 6.72
C ILE A 108 -35.64 17.99 7.01
N LYS A 109 -35.48 17.02 7.91
CA LYS A 109 -34.16 16.48 8.27
C LYS A 109 -33.73 15.45 7.24
N LYS A 110 -32.51 15.62 6.73
CA LYS A 110 -31.82 14.69 5.85
C LYS A 110 -30.56 14.25 6.58
N LEU A 111 -30.34 12.94 6.69
CA LEU A 111 -29.15 12.37 7.30
C LEU A 111 -28.32 11.68 6.23
N TRP A 112 -27.20 12.30 5.88
CA TRP A 112 -26.16 11.71 5.04
C TRP A 112 -25.14 10.99 5.92
N THR A 113 -24.61 9.86 5.44
CA THR A 113 -23.69 8.99 6.17
C THR A 113 -22.84 8.18 5.20
N GLU A 114 -21.94 7.34 5.74
CA GLU A 114 -21.08 6.44 4.96
C GLU A 114 -20.23 7.20 3.94
N LEU A 115 -19.70 8.36 4.36
CA LEU A 115 -18.77 9.12 3.53
C LEU A 115 -17.49 8.31 3.37
N SER A 116 -17.13 8.01 2.13
CA SER A 116 -15.84 7.49 1.74
C SER A 116 -15.16 8.48 0.80
N PHE A 117 -13.91 8.83 1.11
CA PHE A 117 -13.11 9.70 0.25
C PHE A 117 -11.64 9.32 0.27
N THR A 118 -10.95 9.59 -0.83
CA THR A 118 -9.52 9.31 -1.00
C THR A 118 -8.72 10.60 -1.09
N ALA A 119 -7.77 10.76 -0.17
CA ALA A 119 -6.71 11.77 -0.27
C ALA A 119 -5.51 11.15 -1.00
N THR A 120 -5.17 11.73 -2.15
CA THR A 120 -4.06 11.29 -3.00
C THR A 120 -2.93 12.30 -2.93
N ALA A 121 -1.73 11.82 -2.62
CA ALA A 121 -0.54 12.65 -2.56
C ALA A 121 -0.20 13.28 -3.92
N ILE A 122 0.18 14.57 -3.93
CA ILE A 122 0.59 15.25 -5.17
C ILE A 122 2.05 14.99 -5.56
N GLU A 123 2.88 14.57 -4.60
CA GLU A 123 4.31 14.30 -4.80
C GLU A 123 4.78 13.14 -3.91
N PRO A 124 5.96 12.53 -4.19
CA PRO A 124 6.52 11.49 -3.32
C PRO A 124 6.81 11.99 -1.91
N GLN A 125 6.38 11.23 -0.91
CA GLN A 125 6.81 11.46 0.49
C GLN A 125 8.17 10.82 0.77
N ARG A 126 8.61 9.92 -0.11
CA ARG A 126 9.96 9.32 -0.07
C ARG A 126 10.54 9.32 -1.47
N TYR A 127 11.80 9.70 -1.59
CA TYR A 127 12.47 9.80 -2.88
C TYR A 127 13.47 8.66 -3.07
N TYR A 128 13.65 8.23 -4.32
CA TYR A 128 14.67 7.24 -4.65
C TYR A 128 16.06 7.70 -4.17
N GLY A 129 16.82 6.77 -3.57
CA GLY A 129 18.14 7.06 -3.03
C GLY A 129 18.15 7.74 -1.65
N GLU A 130 17.00 7.84 -0.98
CA GLU A 130 16.94 8.21 0.44
C GLU A 130 17.83 7.29 1.27
N ASN A 131 18.65 7.89 2.16
CA ASN A 131 19.48 7.14 3.09
C ASN A 131 18.61 6.59 4.22
N TRP A 132 18.27 5.31 4.15
CA TRP A 132 17.58 4.60 5.22
C TRP A 132 18.22 3.23 5.47
N THR A 133 18.24 2.82 6.73
CA THR A 133 18.76 1.51 7.14
C THR A 133 17.65 0.68 7.75
N ILE A 134 17.50 -0.56 7.27
CA ILE A 134 16.50 -1.51 7.73
C ILE A 134 16.59 -1.87 9.22
N GLY A 135 17.76 -1.64 9.80
CA GLY A 135 18.04 -1.92 11.20
C GLY A 135 18.21 -3.42 11.46
N GLN A 136 18.09 -3.81 12.72
CA GLN A 136 18.01 -5.22 13.10
C GLN A 136 16.54 -5.58 13.28
N GLY A 137 16.24 -6.84 12.99
CA GLY A 137 14.92 -7.38 13.26
C GLY A 137 14.97 -8.70 14.00
N THR A 138 13.81 -9.11 14.50
CA THR A 138 13.60 -10.35 15.26
C THR A 138 12.81 -11.34 14.42
N ASP A 139 13.11 -12.63 14.53
CA ASP A 139 12.70 -13.61 13.55
C ASP A 139 11.17 -13.84 13.49
N ASN A 140 10.55 -13.72 12.31
CA ASN A 140 9.21 -14.27 12.06
C ASN A 140 9.24 -15.73 11.62
N GLY A 141 10.39 -16.26 11.23
CA GLY A 141 10.55 -17.62 10.70
C GLY A 141 9.88 -17.87 9.34
N VAL A 142 9.35 -16.83 8.68
CA VAL A 142 8.59 -16.96 7.42
C VAL A 142 9.25 -16.23 6.27
N PHE A 143 9.80 -15.03 6.44
CA PHE A 143 10.48 -14.34 5.34
C PHE A 143 11.53 -13.35 5.82
N THR A 144 12.47 -13.06 4.93
CA THR A 144 13.41 -11.96 5.10
C THR A 144 13.29 -10.98 3.95
N ILE A 145 13.49 -9.71 4.24
CA ILE A 145 13.67 -8.63 3.26
C ILE A 145 15.03 -7.98 3.54
N ASP A 146 15.88 -7.92 2.52
CA ASP A 146 17.27 -7.44 2.59
C ASP A 146 18.05 -8.07 3.74
N GLY A 147 17.91 -9.40 3.88
CA GLY A 147 18.56 -10.20 4.92
C GLY A 147 17.99 -10.05 6.34
N THR A 148 16.95 -9.22 6.53
CA THR A 148 16.34 -8.94 7.84
C THR A 148 14.98 -9.61 7.96
N SER A 149 14.75 -10.37 9.04
CA SER A 149 13.43 -10.85 9.46
C SER A 149 12.81 -9.92 10.50
N PHE A 150 11.48 -9.89 10.60
CA PHE A 150 10.74 -8.97 11.47
C PHE A 150 9.72 -9.75 12.29
N ASN A 151 9.52 -9.47 13.58
CA ASN A 151 8.54 -10.15 14.43
C ASN A 151 7.13 -9.61 14.18
N ALA A 152 6.67 -9.84 12.95
CA ALA A 152 5.30 -9.68 12.51
C ALA A 152 4.72 -11.06 12.16
N SER A 153 3.40 -11.21 12.29
CA SER A 153 2.76 -12.51 12.06
C SER A 153 2.33 -12.63 10.61
N VAL A 154 3.01 -13.44 9.81
CA VAL A 154 2.51 -13.78 8.46
C VAL A 154 1.31 -14.71 8.61
N THR A 155 0.13 -14.24 8.25
CA THR A 155 -1.12 -15.00 8.36
C THR A 155 -1.46 -15.74 7.07
N LYS A 156 -0.95 -15.25 5.94
CA LYS A 156 -1.17 -15.86 4.63
C LYS A 156 0.01 -15.60 3.71
N LEU A 157 0.36 -16.62 2.93
CA LEU A 157 1.34 -16.54 1.87
C LEU A 157 0.84 -17.32 0.66
N GLN A 158 0.70 -16.64 -0.47
CA GLN A 158 0.32 -17.23 -1.75
C GLN A 158 1.43 -16.99 -2.77
N ARG A 159 1.69 -17.99 -3.62
CA ARG A 159 2.64 -17.88 -4.73
C ARG A 159 1.93 -18.13 -6.05
N SER A 160 2.30 -17.38 -7.08
CA SER A 160 1.92 -17.61 -8.46
C SER A 160 3.16 -17.76 -9.33
N GLY A 161 3.08 -18.59 -10.36
CA GLY A 161 4.16 -18.83 -11.31
C GLY A 161 3.67 -18.61 -12.73
N GLU A 162 4.28 -17.67 -13.44
CA GLU A 162 3.93 -17.32 -14.81
C GLU A 162 5.06 -17.76 -15.75
N VAL A 163 4.73 -18.52 -16.80
CA VAL A 163 5.68 -18.87 -17.85
C VAL A 163 5.77 -17.69 -18.82
N LEU A 164 6.88 -16.98 -18.78
CA LEU A 164 7.18 -15.87 -19.67
C LEU A 164 7.66 -16.41 -21.02
N GLU A 165 7.13 -15.85 -22.10
CA GLU A 165 7.48 -16.18 -23.47
C GLU A 165 7.89 -14.93 -24.24
N THR A 166 8.63 -15.12 -25.33
CA THR A 166 8.95 -14.00 -26.24
C THR A 166 7.71 -13.64 -27.08
N GLY A 167 7.73 -12.44 -27.68
CA GLY A 167 6.70 -12.01 -28.63
C GLY A 167 6.66 -12.81 -29.95
N GLN A 168 7.52 -13.83 -30.15
CA GLN A 168 7.54 -14.68 -31.34
C GLN A 168 6.74 -15.98 -31.17
N THR A 169 5.99 -16.14 -30.07
CA THR A 169 5.04 -17.25 -29.90
C THR A 169 3.91 -17.16 -30.92
N GLY A 170 3.57 -18.30 -31.54
CA GLY A 170 2.49 -18.38 -32.52
C GLY A 170 2.05 -19.81 -32.83
N ARG A 171 1.29 -19.98 -33.91
CA ARG A 171 0.95 -21.30 -34.44
C ARG A 171 1.67 -21.55 -35.76
N LEU A 172 2.25 -22.73 -35.89
CA LEU A 172 2.73 -23.23 -37.16
C LEU A 172 1.54 -23.42 -38.12
N LYS A 173 1.82 -23.49 -39.43
CA LYS A 173 0.79 -23.81 -40.45
C LYS A 173 0.08 -25.14 -40.19
N SER A 174 0.71 -26.05 -39.44
CA SER A 174 0.13 -27.32 -38.98
C SER A 174 -0.85 -27.17 -37.80
N GLY A 175 -1.06 -25.97 -37.27
CA GLY A 175 -1.87 -25.70 -36.08
C GLY A 175 -1.13 -25.96 -34.76
N ARG A 176 0.05 -26.58 -34.77
CA ARG A 176 0.89 -26.80 -33.58
C ARG A 176 1.38 -25.47 -33.01
N ALA A 177 1.30 -25.31 -31.68
CA ALA A 177 1.87 -24.15 -30.99
C ALA A 177 3.40 -24.16 -31.10
N SER A 178 3.97 -23.01 -31.46
CA SER A 178 5.39 -22.71 -31.40
C SER A 178 5.61 -21.72 -30.26
N ARG A 179 6.29 -22.15 -29.21
CA ARG A 179 6.50 -21.38 -27.98
C ARG A 179 7.99 -21.10 -27.80
N GLU A 180 8.34 -19.86 -27.55
CA GLU A 180 9.69 -19.46 -27.18
C GLU A 180 9.71 -19.04 -25.71
N ILE A 181 10.00 -20.00 -24.83
CA ILE A 181 9.96 -19.80 -23.38
C ILE A 181 11.22 -19.08 -22.92
N ILE A 182 11.05 -17.97 -22.18
CA ILE A 182 12.13 -17.23 -21.52
C ILE A 182 12.42 -17.81 -20.13
N GLY A 183 11.37 -18.20 -19.40
CA GLY A 183 11.47 -18.81 -18.08
C GLY A 183 10.19 -18.66 -17.27
N THR A 184 10.23 -19.01 -15.99
CA THR A 184 9.10 -18.82 -15.05
C THR A 184 9.38 -17.69 -14.07
N ILE A 185 8.50 -16.70 -14.03
CA ILE A 185 8.52 -15.64 -13.02
C ILE A 185 7.62 -16.04 -11.86
N TYR A 186 8.11 -15.83 -10.63
CA TYR A 186 7.29 -15.97 -9.44
C TYR A 186 6.82 -14.61 -8.95
N SER A 187 5.55 -14.57 -8.53
CA SER A 187 4.98 -13.49 -7.73
C SER A 187 4.36 -14.07 -6.47
N TYR A 188 4.25 -13.24 -5.46
CA TYR A 188 3.72 -13.59 -4.16
C TYR A 188 2.77 -12.53 -3.66
N SER A 189 1.75 -12.97 -2.93
CA SER A 189 0.87 -12.14 -2.13
C SER A 189 0.98 -12.60 -0.68
N MET A 190 1.16 -11.67 0.24
CA MET A 190 1.39 -11.96 1.66
C MET A 190 0.53 -11.05 2.53
N GLU A 191 -0.09 -11.63 3.56
CA GLU A 191 -0.82 -10.89 4.60
C GLU A 191 -0.05 -11.00 5.93
N ILE A 192 0.12 -9.86 6.59
CA ILE A 192 0.94 -9.69 7.79
C ILE A 192 0.13 -8.94 8.84
N GLU A 193 0.07 -9.50 10.05
CA GLU A 193 -0.54 -8.87 11.21
C GLU A 193 0.50 -8.32 12.18
N GLN A 194 0.18 -7.17 12.76
CA GLN A 194 0.97 -6.56 13.82
C GLN A 194 0.85 -7.36 15.12
N LYS A 195 1.99 -7.57 15.79
CA LYS A 195 2.04 -8.11 17.15
C LYS A 195 2.08 -6.98 18.17
N MET A 196 1.26 -7.07 19.21
CA MET A 196 1.11 -6.01 20.21
C MET A 196 2.39 -5.76 21.00
N GLU A 197 3.21 -6.79 21.16
CA GLU A 197 4.49 -6.75 21.84
C GLU A 197 5.62 -6.09 21.03
N ASN A 198 5.43 -5.82 19.72
CA ASN A 198 6.47 -5.22 18.88
C ASN A 198 5.92 -4.34 17.74
N ILE A 199 5.17 -3.30 18.14
CA ILE A 199 4.52 -2.36 17.22
C ILE A 199 5.53 -1.63 16.33
N GLU A 200 6.68 -1.24 16.89
CA GLU A 200 7.73 -0.49 16.18
C GLU A 200 8.39 -1.31 15.07
N GLU A 201 8.44 -2.64 15.21
CA GLU A 201 9.03 -3.50 14.19
C GLU A 201 8.10 -3.72 12.99
N TYR A 202 6.78 -3.75 13.22
CA TYR A 202 5.81 -3.67 12.13
C TYR A 202 5.95 -2.36 11.36
N ASP A 203 6.11 -1.23 12.05
CA ASP A 203 6.30 0.08 11.40
C ASP A 203 7.59 0.10 10.57
N ARG A 204 8.69 -0.47 11.08
CA ARG A 204 9.94 -0.63 10.30
C ARG A 204 9.76 -1.54 9.10
N LEU A 205 9.00 -2.64 9.23
CA LEU A 205 8.72 -3.55 8.13
C LEU A 205 7.93 -2.84 7.02
N TYR A 206 6.87 -2.11 7.38
CA TYR A 206 6.10 -1.32 6.42
C TYR A 206 7.00 -0.29 5.73
N TYR A 207 7.86 0.39 6.49
CA TYR A 207 8.81 1.36 5.93
C TYR A 207 9.83 0.69 5.00
N ALA A 208 10.31 -0.52 5.33
CA ALA A 208 11.20 -1.31 4.48
C ALA A 208 10.55 -1.62 3.14
N LEU A 209 9.37 -2.25 3.18
CA LEU A 209 8.60 -2.70 2.03
C LEU A 209 8.20 -1.57 1.08
N THR A 210 7.98 -0.38 1.63
CA THR A 210 7.56 0.80 0.86
C THR A 210 8.74 1.69 0.48
N SER A 211 9.98 1.21 0.64
CA SER A 211 11.16 1.97 0.24
C SER A 211 11.24 2.13 -1.28
N PRO A 212 11.54 3.35 -1.77
CA PRO A 212 11.67 3.61 -3.19
C PRO A 212 13.02 3.09 -3.70
N VAL A 213 13.12 1.77 -3.85
CA VAL A 213 14.29 1.07 -4.40
C VAL A 213 13.89 0.18 -5.57
N ASN A 214 14.85 -0.17 -6.43
CA ASN A 214 14.57 -0.98 -7.63
C ASN A 214 14.05 -2.38 -7.29
N SER A 215 14.62 -2.99 -6.26
CA SER A 215 14.21 -4.28 -5.74
C SER A 215 14.78 -4.47 -4.34
N HIS A 216 14.16 -5.40 -3.62
CA HIS A 216 14.66 -5.97 -2.39
C HIS A 216 15.13 -7.40 -2.62
N GLU A 217 16.09 -7.86 -1.83
CA GLU A 217 16.37 -9.30 -1.73
C GLU A 217 15.35 -9.93 -0.78
N ILE A 218 14.46 -10.77 -1.32
CA ILE A 218 13.41 -11.43 -0.55
C ILE A 218 13.70 -12.92 -0.46
N SER A 219 13.62 -13.48 0.75
CA SER A 219 13.65 -14.93 0.99
C SER A 219 12.31 -15.39 1.54
N VAL A 220 11.69 -16.39 0.90
CA VAL A 220 10.37 -16.94 1.30
C VAL A 220 10.31 -18.47 1.16
N PRO A 221 9.36 -19.14 1.84
CA PRO A 221 9.10 -20.55 1.71
C PRO A 221 8.89 -20.98 0.25
N TYR A 222 9.56 -22.06 -0.12
CA TYR A 222 9.46 -22.66 -1.44
C TYR A 222 9.57 -24.19 -1.34
N GLY A 223 8.42 -24.85 -1.33
CA GLY A 223 8.36 -26.29 -1.06
C GLY A 223 8.84 -26.57 0.38
N GLN A 224 9.81 -27.46 0.53
CA GLN A 224 10.42 -27.79 1.83
C GLN A 224 11.65 -26.93 2.17
N GLY A 225 12.00 -25.96 1.32
CA GLY A 225 13.14 -25.06 1.52
C GLY A 225 12.74 -23.60 1.38
N THR A 226 13.73 -22.76 1.06
CA THR A 226 13.60 -21.32 0.89
C THR A 226 14.03 -20.92 -0.51
N LEU A 227 13.36 -19.95 -1.11
CA LEU A 227 13.78 -19.30 -2.34
C LEU A 227 14.13 -17.84 -2.04
N THR A 228 15.37 -17.46 -2.36
CA THR A 228 15.88 -16.08 -2.25
C THR A 228 16.04 -15.48 -3.64
N PHE A 229 15.48 -14.30 -3.86
CA PHE A 229 15.51 -13.63 -5.16
C PHE A 229 15.30 -12.12 -5.04
N GLN A 230 15.77 -11.39 -6.05
CA GLN A 230 15.48 -9.96 -6.18
C GLN A 230 14.02 -9.78 -6.61
N ALA A 231 13.26 -9.01 -5.84
CA ALA A 231 11.84 -8.77 -6.06
C ALA A 231 11.50 -7.31 -5.85
N TYR A 232 10.52 -6.82 -6.59
CA TYR A 232 9.99 -5.47 -6.37
C TYR A 232 8.57 -5.55 -5.81
N ILE A 233 8.25 -4.64 -4.91
CA ILE A 233 6.90 -4.50 -4.35
C ILE A 233 6.01 -3.81 -5.40
N THR A 234 4.82 -4.36 -5.60
CA THR A 234 3.78 -3.82 -6.51
C THR A 234 2.62 -3.19 -5.77
N LYS A 235 2.33 -3.66 -4.57
CA LYS A 235 1.25 -3.15 -3.72
C LYS A 235 1.67 -3.29 -2.26
N ALA A 236 1.36 -2.30 -1.43
CA ALA A 236 1.40 -2.42 0.02
C ALA A 236 0.31 -1.55 0.64
N HIS A 237 -0.61 -2.16 1.39
CA HIS A 237 -1.70 -1.45 2.04
C HIS A 237 -2.06 -2.11 3.36
N ASP A 238 -2.45 -1.31 4.34
CA ASP A 238 -2.91 -1.74 5.66
C ASP A 238 -3.97 -0.77 6.19
N LYS A 239 -4.66 -1.17 7.25
CA LYS A 239 -5.78 -0.42 7.82
C LYS A 239 -5.52 -0.04 9.26
N LEU A 240 -6.02 1.12 9.64
CA LEU A 240 -6.12 1.58 11.01
C LEU A 240 -7.61 1.68 11.36
N PRO A 241 -8.19 0.66 12.02
CA PRO A 241 -9.63 0.61 12.27
C PRO A 241 -10.08 1.64 13.32
N TYR A 242 -9.23 1.96 14.30
CA TYR A 242 -9.51 3.00 15.29
C TYR A 242 -8.22 3.60 15.86
N LEU A 243 -8.29 4.85 16.33
CA LEU A 243 -7.19 5.49 17.05
C LEU A 243 -7.30 5.26 18.56
N GLY A 244 -6.40 4.45 19.11
CA GLY A 244 -6.26 4.20 20.54
C GLY A 244 -5.04 4.90 21.16
N LYS A 245 -4.54 4.32 22.26
CA LYS A 245 -3.26 4.70 22.88
C LYS A 245 -2.08 4.50 21.92
N TYR A 246 -2.15 3.43 21.12
CA TYR A 246 -1.23 3.10 20.04
C TYR A 246 -2.00 3.09 18.72
N ARG A 247 -1.29 3.30 17.60
CA ARG A 247 -1.85 3.16 16.26
C ARG A 247 -1.64 1.72 15.84
N ARG A 248 -2.70 0.92 16.00
CA ARG A 248 -2.68 -0.49 15.63
C ARG A 248 -3.04 -0.64 14.16
N TRP A 249 -2.03 -0.82 13.34
CA TRP A 249 -2.21 -1.15 11.92
C TRP A 249 -2.49 -2.64 11.78
N GLU A 250 -3.48 -2.99 10.97
CA GLU A 250 -3.98 -4.35 10.79
C GLU A 250 -4.08 -4.70 9.31
N GLY A 251 -3.94 -5.98 8.99
CA GLY A 251 -4.15 -6.50 7.64
C GLY A 251 -3.19 -5.95 6.59
N LEU A 252 -1.88 -5.85 6.89
CA LEU A 252 -0.89 -5.47 5.88
C LEU A 252 -0.87 -6.52 4.77
N SER A 253 -1.31 -6.11 3.58
CA SER A 253 -1.28 -6.93 2.38
C SER A 253 -0.26 -6.35 1.40
N ILE A 254 0.70 -7.20 1.04
CA ILE A 254 1.74 -6.89 0.07
C ILE A 254 1.72 -7.85 -1.10
N ASP A 255 2.00 -7.30 -2.27
CA ASP A 255 2.28 -8.08 -3.48
C ASP A 255 3.71 -7.76 -3.95
N PHE A 256 4.45 -8.79 -4.33
CA PHE A 256 5.80 -8.64 -4.88
C PHE A 256 6.09 -9.63 -5.99
N MET A 257 6.91 -9.22 -6.94
CA MET A 257 7.23 -9.98 -8.14
C MET A 257 8.74 -10.04 -8.36
N ALA A 258 9.23 -11.19 -8.81
CA ALA A 258 10.64 -11.36 -9.11
C ALA A 258 11.11 -10.43 -10.24
N MET A 259 12.31 -9.87 -10.08
CA MET A 259 12.99 -9.05 -11.08
C MET A 259 13.40 -9.87 -12.31
N SER A 260 13.52 -11.18 -12.20
CA SER A 260 13.90 -12.07 -13.32
C SER A 260 13.25 -13.45 -13.18
N PRO A 261 13.11 -14.21 -14.28
CA PRO A 261 12.66 -15.59 -14.22
C PRO A 261 13.58 -16.41 -13.31
N ALA A 262 12.98 -17.09 -12.32
CA ALA A 262 13.69 -17.89 -11.32
C ALA A 262 14.04 -19.30 -11.83
N ARG A 263 13.38 -19.77 -12.88
CA ARG A 263 13.67 -21.03 -13.58
C ARG A 263 13.79 -20.76 -15.08
N ARG A 264 14.83 -21.31 -15.69
CA ARG A 264 15.11 -21.28 -17.14
C ARG A 264 15.27 -22.71 -17.62
#